data_AF-A0A936RN01-F1
#
_entry.id   AF-A0A936RN01-F1
#
_cell.length_a   1.000
_cell.length_b   1.000
_cell.length_c   1.000
_cell.angle_alpha   90.00
_cell.angle_beta   90.00
_cell.angle_gamma   90.00
#
_symmetry.space_group_name_H-M   'P 1'
#
loop_
_entity.id
_entity.type
_entity.pdbx_description
1 polymer ?
#
loop_
_entity_poly.entity_id
_entity_poly.type
_entity_poly.pdbx_seq_one_letter_code
_entity_poly.pdbx_strand_id
1 'polypeptide(L)'
;MKFIQRFFPKSVSKKEASDTGMAMTLICLLAGYFTKNVIYYKLAIPVLVMDMAFPMFFSVTYIATLWLGLTNLLGAVISRVLLSVVYFLILLPMGVARRLMGKDALNLKGFKKGKGSVMINRDIVFTANDIKNPF
;
A
#
# COMPACT_ATOMS: atom_id res chain seq x y z
N MET A 1 11.75 17.99 -7.76
CA MET A 1 11.51 18.55 -6.41
C MET A 1 10.05 18.42 -5.89
N LYS A 2 9.13 17.70 -6.57
CA LYS A 2 7.71 17.54 -6.15
C LYS A 2 7.39 16.26 -5.35
N PHE A 3 8.33 15.32 -5.26
CA PHE A 3 8.08 14.02 -4.63
C PHE A 3 8.05 14.11 -3.09
N ILE A 4 9.00 14.85 -2.50
CA ILE A 4 9.17 14.98 -1.04
C ILE A 4 8.01 15.76 -0.40
N GLN A 5 7.49 16.79 -1.07
CA GLN A 5 6.39 17.62 -0.56
C GLN A 5 5.03 16.91 -0.46
N ARG A 6 4.87 15.72 -1.06
CA ARG A 6 3.64 14.93 -0.91
C ARG A 6 3.61 14.11 0.37
N PHE A 7 4.77 13.83 0.97
CA PHE A 7 4.87 12.98 2.16
C PHE A 7 4.75 13.77 3.47
N PHE A 8 5.13 15.05 3.47
CA PHE A 8 5.07 15.91 4.65
C PHE A 8 3.82 16.80 4.62
N PRO A 9 2.77 16.48 5.40
CA PRO A 9 1.57 17.31 5.47
C PRO A 9 1.91 18.68 6.08
N LYS A 10 1.36 19.76 5.49
CA LYS A 10 1.56 21.13 5.96
C LYS A 10 0.86 21.43 7.30
N SER A 11 -0.12 20.63 7.69
CA SER A 11 -0.86 20.76 8.94
C SER A 11 -1.18 19.39 9.52
N VAL A 12 -0.86 19.20 10.80
CA VAL A 12 -1.12 17.96 11.54
C VAL A 12 -2.43 18.12 12.30
N SER A 13 -3.37 17.19 12.12
CA SER A 13 -4.65 17.20 12.85
C SER A 13 -4.45 16.83 14.32
N LYS A 14 -5.35 17.27 15.21
CA LYS A 14 -5.31 16.93 16.65
C LYS A 14 -5.31 15.41 16.88
N LYS A 15 -5.99 14.65 16.03
CA LYS A 15 -6.03 13.19 16.09
C LYS A 15 -4.69 12.56 15.70
N GLU A 16 -4.10 13.01 14.59
CA GLU A 16 -2.80 12.53 14.11
C GLU A 16 -1.67 12.83 15.10
N ALA A 17 -1.77 13.95 15.80
CA ALA A 17 -0.82 14.31 16.85
C ALA A 17 -0.92 13.39 18.07
N SER A 18 -2.14 13.04 18.51
CA SER A 18 -2.34 12.04 19.56
C SER A 18 -1.87 10.65 19.13
N ASP A 19 -2.16 10.25 17.88
CA ASP A 19 -1.68 8.98 17.33
C ASP A 19 -0.14 8.91 17.32
N THR A 20 0.52 10.05 17.09
CA THR A 20 1.98 10.14 17.13
C THR A 20 2.54 10.09 18.56
N GLY A 21 1.91 10.77 19.52
CA GLY A 21 2.30 10.69 20.93
C GLY A 21 2.12 9.27 21.49
N MET A 22 1.02 8.60 21.15
CA MET A 22 0.80 7.19 21.46
C MET A 22 1.86 6.28 20.83
N ALA A 23 2.25 6.51 19.57
CA ALA A 23 3.33 5.74 18.95
C ALA A 23 4.68 5.95 19.67
N MET A 24 5.00 7.18 20.06
CA MET A 24 6.26 7.50 20.75
C MET A 24 6.33 6.90 22.16
N THR A 25 5.22 6.93 22.90
CA THR A 25 5.13 6.26 24.21
C THR A 25 5.31 4.75 24.08
N LEU A 26 4.69 4.13 23.07
CA LEU A 26 4.85 2.70 22.79
C LEU A 26 6.29 2.34 22.45
N ILE A 27 6.98 3.14 21.63
CA ILE A 27 8.41 2.94 21.33
C ILE A 27 9.25 3.00 22.61
N CYS A 28 8.98 3.96 23.50
CA CYS A 28 9.71 4.11 24.76
C CYS A 28 9.48 2.92 25.70
N LEU A 29 8.24 2.40 25.76
CA LEU A 29 7.91 1.20 26.53
C LEU A 29 8.59 -0.06 25.96
N LEU A 30 8.59 -0.24 24.64
CA LEU A 30 9.29 -1.36 23.99
C LEU A 30 10.80 -1.28 24.24
N ALA A 31 11.40 -0.09 24.12
CA ALA A 31 12.81 0.11 24.42
C ALA A 31 13.14 -0.21 25.89
N GLY A 32 12.27 0.17 26.82
CA GLY A 32 12.35 -0.20 28.23
C GLY A 32 12.27 -1.72 28.45
N TYR A 33 11.37 -2.40 27.75
CA TYR A 33 11.21 -3.85 27.84
C TYR A 33 12.46 -4.60 27.35
N PHE A 34 13.01 -4.21 26.20
CA PHE A 34 14.21 -4.86 25.64
C PHE A 34 15.48 -4.52 26.43
N THR A 35 15.64 -3.27 26.87
CA THR A 35 16.85 -2.81 27.58
C THR A 35 16.80 -3.09 29.09
N LYS A 36 15.64 -3.49 29.63
CA LYS A 36 15.33 -3.64 31.07
C LYS A 36 15.68 -2.43 31.93
N ASN A 37 15.83 -1.26 31.32
CA ASN A 37 16.27 -0.05 32.02
C ASN A 37 15.07 0.79 32.45
N VAL A 38 15.01 1.12 33.74
CA VAL A 38 13.88 1.81 34.38
C VAL A 38 13.71 3.25 33.87
N ILE A 39 14.76 3.84 33.29
CA ILE A 39 14.76 5.21 32.76
C ILE A 39 13.70 5.38 31.67
N TYR A 40 13.52 4.39 30.80
CA TYR A 40 12.56 4.46 29.70
C TYR A 40 11.11 4.49 30.19
N TYR A 41 10.79 3.75 31.25
CA TYR A 41 9.47 3.80 31.88
C TYR A 41 9.20 5.16 32.54
N LYS A 42 10.22 5.74 33.21
CA LYS A 42 10.13 7.08 33.79
C LYS A 42 9.90 8.17 32.75
N LEU A 43 10.39 8.00 31.52
CA LEU A 43 10.15 8.91 30.41
C LEU A 43 8.81 8.64 29.71
N ALA A 44 8.38 7.39 29.60
CA ALA A 44 7.11 7.04 28.93
C ALA A 44 5.88 7.59 29.66
N ILE A 45 5.86 7.53 30.99
CA ILE A 45 4.74 8.00 31.82
C ILE A 45 4.41 9.49 31.60
N PRO A 46 5.36 10.44 31.73
CA PRO A 46 5.08 11.86 31.52
C PRO A 46 4.73 12.18 30.06
N VAL A 47 5.33 11.47 29.09
CA VAL A 47 4.99 11.65 27.67
C VAL A 47 3.54 11.22 27.40
N LEU A 48 3.08 10.12 28.01
CA LEU A 48 1.69 9.67 27.90
C LEU A 48 0.71 10.65 28.56
N VAL A 49 1.03 11.16 29.74
CA VAL A 49 0.20 12.18 30.41
C VAL A 49 0.14 13.47 29.58
N MET A 50 1.26 13.88 28.98
CA MET A 50 1.31 15.04 28.09
C MET A 50 0.49 14.83 26.81
N ASP A 51 0.51 13.61 26.23
CA ASP A 51 -0.32 13.26 25.07
C ASP A 51 -1.82 13.36 25.39
N MET A 52 -2.24 12.85 26.55
CA MET A 52 -3.63 12.93 27.00
C MET A 52 -4.06 14.37 27.33
N ALA A 53 -3.20 15.17 27.95
CA ALA A 53 -3.52 16.51 28.41
C ALA A 53 -3.53 17.54 27.27
N PHE A 54 -2.51 17.51 26.40
CA PHE A 54 -2.29 18.51 25.36
C PHE A 54 -1.81 17.87 24.05
N PRO A 55 -2.67 17.12 23.33
CA PRO A 55 -2.30 16.45 22.08
C PRO A 55 -1.87 17.45 20.98
N MET A 56 -2.31 18.71 21.08
CA MET A 56 -1.93 19.77 20.13
C MET A 56 -0.46 20.20 20.26
N PHE A 57 0.21 19.91 21.38
CA PHE A 57 1.65 20.19 21.53
C PHE A 57 2.48 19.33 20.57
N PHE A 58 2.06 18.07 20.36
CA PHE A 58 2.68 17.18 19.37
C PHE A 58 2.47 17.66 17.94
N SER A 59 1.33 18.31 17.62
CA SER A 59 1.11 18.91 16.29
C SER A 59 2.13 19.99 15.92
N VAL A 60 2.65 20.71 16.92
CA VAL A 60 3.63 21.80 16.74
C VAL A 60 5.07 21.27 16.70
N THR A 61 5.31 20.07 17.23
CA THR A 61 6.66 19.51 17.27
C THR A 61 7.04 18.95 15.89
N TYR A 62 8.22 19.33 15.38
CA TYR A 62 8.79 18.78 14.14
C TYR A 62 8.78 17.24 14.08
N ILE A 63 8.74 16.58 15.24
CA ILE A 63 8.67 15.13 15.41
C ILE A 63 7.39 14.55 14.79
N ALA A 64 6.22 15.20 14.93
CA ALA A 64 4.98 14.66 14.36
C ALA A 64 4.98 14.72 12.83
N THR A 65 5.46 15.82 12.27
CA THR A 65 5.64 15.95 10.82
C THR A 65 6.65 14.93 10.28
N LEU A 66 7.73 14.65 11.02
CA LEU A 66 8.73 13.66 10.64
C LEU A 66 8.18 12.23 10.72
N TRP A 67 7.46 11.91 11.79
CA TRP A 67 6.80 10.61 11.98
C TRP A 67 5.76 10.35 10.88
N LEU A 68 4.87 11.31 10.60
CA LEU A 68 3.89 11.21 9.53
C LEU A 68 4.53 11.11 8.14
N GLY A 69 5.61 11.85 7.91
CA GLY A 69 6.40 11.72 6.68
C GLY A 69 6.98 10.33 6.51
N LEU A 70 7.53 9.75 7.58
CA LEU A 70 8.07 8.40 7.60
C LEU A 70 6.98 7.36 7.35
N THR A 71 5.84 7.43 8.03
CA THR A 71 4.73 6.47 7.86
C THR A 71 4.14 6.54 6.46
N ASN A 72 3.98 7.73 5.89
CA ASN A 72 3.52 7.90 4.50
C ASN A 72 4.51 7.30 3.50
N LEU A 73 5.80 7.51 3.71
CA LEU A 73 6.85 6.95 2.86
C LEU A 73 6.86 5.42 2.97
N LEU A 74 6.78 4.91 4.19
CA LEU A 74 6.69 3.48 4.45
C LEU A 74 5.47 2.87 3.77
N GLY A 75 4.30 3.49 3.89
CA GLY A 75 3.07 3.05 3.24
C GLY A 75 3.19 3.00 1.71
N ALA A 76 3.81 4.02 1.10
CA ALA A 76 4.06 4.05 -0.35
C ALA A 76 5.07 2.99 -0.82
N VAL A 77 6.04 2.62 0.01
CA VAL A 77 6.98 1.53 -0.28
C VAL A 77 6.30 0.19 -0.08
N ILE A 78 5.63 -0.02 1.05
CA ILE A 78 4.93 -1.27 1.41
C ILE A 78 3.87 -1.61 0.37
N SER A 79 3.08 -0.65 -0.10
CA SER A 79 2.08 -0.90 -1.14
C SER A 79 2.69 -1.50 -2.42
N ARG A 80 3.83 -0.96 -2.86
CA ARG A 80 4.56 -1.47 -4.03
C ARG A 80 5.20 -2.84 -3.76
N VAL A 81 5.78 -3.03 -2.58
CA VAL A 81 6.38 -4.32 -2.17
C VAL A 81 5.30 -5.38 -2.10
N LEU A 82 4.17 -5.11 -1.45
CA LEU A 82 3.05 -6.04 -1.33
C LEU A 82 2.53 -6.46 -2.70
N LEU A 83 2.30 -5.50 -3.61
CA LEU A 83 1.85 -5.80 -4.97
C LEU A 83 2.87 -6.65 -5.73
N SER A 84 4.16 -6.36 -5.55
CA SER A 84 5.25 -7.14 -6.17
C SER A 84 5.27 -8.57 -5.64
N VAL A 85 5.15 -8.74 -4.32
CA VAL A 85 5.08 -10.06 -3.68
C VAL A 85 3.88 -10.86 -4.20
N VAL A 86 2.69 -10.25 -4.23
CA VAL A 86 1.48 -10.86 -4.80
C VAL A 86 1.69 -11.24 -6.27
N TYR A 87 2.31 -10.36 -7.05
CA TYR A 87 2.61 -10.64 -8.45
C TYR A 87 3.54 -11.87 -8.58
N PHE A 88 4.65 -11.91 -7.86
CA PHE A 88 5.62 -13.00 -7.97
C PHE A 88 5.13 -14.33 -7.39
N LEU A 89 4.34 -14.30 -6.31
CA LEU A 89 3.88 -15.53 -5.64
C LEU A 89 2.59 -16.09 -6.22
N ILE A 90 1.74 -15.26 -6.82
CA ILE A 90 0.41 -15.69 -7.29
C ILE A 90 0.30 -15.51 -8.80
N LEU A 91 0.43 -14.28 -9.31
CA LEU A 91 0.13 -13.98 -10.71
C LEU A 91 1.15 -14.59 -11.68
N LEU A 92 2.44 -14.50 -11.34
CA LEU A 92 3.53 -15.03 -12.15
C LEU A 92 3.49 -16.56 -12.26
N PRO A 93 3.40 -17.35 -11.17
CA PRO A 93 3.29 -18.79 -11.29
C PRO A 93 1.99 -19.22 -11.96
N MET A 94 0.88 -18.50 -11.77
CA MET A 94 -0.35 -18.78 -12.50
C MET A 94 -0.19 -18.58 -14.01
N GLY A 95 0.50 -17.51 -14.43
CA GLY A 95 0.82 -17.25 -15.84
C GLY A 95 1.77 -18.31 -16.43
N VAL A 96 2.80 -18.71 -15.68
CA VAL A 96 3.73 -19.77 -16.08
C VAL A 96 3.01 -21.12 -16.18
N ALA A 97 2.21 -21.49 -15.18
CA ALA A 97 1.42 -22.73 -15.19
C ALA A 97 0.48 -22.78 -16.40
N ARG A 98 -0.23 -21.68 -16.68
CA ARG A 98 -1.08 -21.57 -17.87
C ARG A 98 -0.29 -21.75 -19.18
N ARG A 99 0.92 -21.18 -19.26
CA ARG A 99 1.80 -21.29 -20.42
C ARG A 99 2.34 -22.72 -20.60
N LEU A 100 2.70 -23.41 -19.51
CA LEU A 100 3.13 -24.81 -19.52
C LEU A 100 2.00 -25.76 -19.92
N MET A 101 0.77 -25.50 -19.49
CA MET A 101 -0.43 -26.23 -19.92
C MET A 101 -0.81 -25.98 -21.40
N GLY A 102 -0.06 -25.15 -22.13
CA GLY A 102 -0.33 -24.86 -23.54
C GLY A 102 -1.56 -23.98 -23.79
N LYS A 103 -2.16 -23.40 -22.74
CA LYS A 103 -3.40 -22.59 -22.83
C LYS A 103 -3.11 -21.19 -23.37
N ASP A 104 -3.06 -21.05 -24.69
CA ASP A 104 -2.91 -19.78 -25.41
C ASP A 104 -4.28 -19.20 -25.82
N ALA A 105 -5.05 -18.66 -24.86
CA ALA A 105 -6.41 -18.16 -25.17
C ALA A 105 -6.43 -16.92 -26.08
N LEU A 106 -5.30 -16.23 -26.25
CA LEU A 106 -5.17 -15.08 -27.13
C LEU A 106 -4.51 -15.43 -28.47
N ASN A 107 -4.17 -16.72 -28.69
CA ASN A 107 -3.48 -17.24 -29.86
C ASN A 107 -2.26 -16.39 -30.26
N LEU A 108 -1.50 -15.94 -29.26
CA LEU A 108 -0.37 -15.02 -29.43
C LEU A 108 0.75 -15.64 -30.26
N LYS A 109 0.91 -16.97 -30.21
CA LYS A 109 1.91 -17.69 -31.01
C LYS A 109 1.69 -17.53 -32.52
N GLY A 110 0.43 -17.38 -32.96
CA GLY A 110 0.04 -17.23 -34.35
C GLY A 110 -0.02 -15.77 -34.83
N PHE A 111 0.04 -14.81 -33.91
CA PHE A 111 -0.08 -13.39 -34.24
C PHE A 111 1.06 -12.91 -35.15
N LYS A 112 0.72 -12.31 -36.29
CA LYS A 112 1.63 -11.80 -37.34
C LYS A 112 2.51 -12.84 -38.04
N LYS A 113 2.29 -14.14 -37.84
CA LYS A 113 3.04 -15.21 -38.54
C LYS A 113 2.40 -15.65 -39.86
N GLY A 114 1.19 -15.20 -40.18
CA GLY A 114 0.48 -15.56 -41.40
C GLY A 114 -0.45 -14.45 -41.88
N LYS A 115 -1.17 -14.72 -42.97
CA LYS A 115 -2.15 -13.80 -43.56
C LYS A 115 -3.55 -13.89 -42.92
N GLY A 116 -3.80 -14.89 -42.07
CA GLY A 116 -5.10 -15.12 -41.42
C GLY A 116 -5.32 -14.34 -40.12
N SER A 117 -6.59 -14.24 -39.69
CA SER A 117 -6.96 -13.62 -38.41
C SER A 117 -6.70 -14.56 -37.24
N VAL A 118 -6.26 -14.00 -36.09
CA VAL A 118 -6.15 -14.72 -34.80
C VAL A 118 -7.42 -14.62 -33.97
N MET A 119 -8.39 -13.83 -34.41
CA MET A 119 -9.66 -13.71 -33.71
C MET A 119 -10.47 -15.00 -33.86
N ILE A 120 -11.24 -15.31 -32.82
CA ILE A 120 -12.14 -16.45 -32.81
C ILE A 120 -13.32 -16.10 -33.71
N ASN A 121 -13.54 -16.88 -34.76
CA ASN A 121 -14.71 -16.69 -35.61
C ASN A 121 -15.94 -17.15 -34.83
N ARG A 122 -16.91 -16.23 -34.66
CA ARG A 122 -18.18 -16.54 -34.01
C ARG A 122 -19.20 -16.66 -35.14
N ASP A 123 -19.39 -17.87 -35.64
CA ASP A 123 -20.38 -18.19 -36.67
C ASP A 123 -21.81 -18.11 -36.10
N ILE A 124 -22.20 -16.91 -35.64
CA ILE A 124 -23.52 -16.62 -35.09
C ILE A 124 -24.35 -15.85 -36.11
N VAL A 125 -25.65 -16.19 -36.20
CA VAL A 125 -26.60 -15.45 -37.02
C VAL A 125 -27.15 -14.31 -36.19
N PHE A 126 -26.89 -13.07 -36.62
CA PHE A 126 -27.37 -11.89 -35.92
C PHE A 126 -28.89 -11.79 -35.99
N THR A 127 -29.53 -11.59 -34.84
CA THR A 127 -30.97 -11.40 -34.70
C THR A 127 -31.30 -9.98 -34.25
N ALA A 128 -32.55 -9.54 -34.46
CA ALA A 128 -33.00 -8.22 -34.01
C ALA A 128 -32.90 -8.03 -32.48
N ASN A 129 -32.91 -9.14 -31.71
CA ASN A 129 -32.74 -9.08 -30.25
C ASN A 129 -31.30 -8.76 -29.85
N ASP A 130 -30.30 -9.08 -30.67
CA ASP A 130 -28.88 -8.79 -30.38
C ASP A 130 -28.58 -7.29 -30.50
N ILE A 131 -29.36 -6.58 -31.33
CA ILE A 131 -29.29 -5.10 -31.41
C ILE A 131 -29.83 -4.47 -30.12
N LYS A 132 -30.83 -5.10 -29.49
CA LYS A 132 -31.41 -4.61 -28.22
C LYS A 132 -30.52 -4.93 -27.01
N ASN A 133 -29.75 -6.02 -27.06
CA ASN A 133 -28.83 -6.43 -26.00
C ASN A 133 -27.44 -6.74 -26.56
N PRO A 134 -26.64 -5.70 -26.85
CA PRO A 134 -25.36 -5.85 -27.56
C PRO A 134 -24.19 -6.39 -26.72
N PHE A 135 -24.38 -6.66 -25.42
CA PHE A 135 -23.34 -7.12 -24.49
C PHE A 135 -23.75 -8.38 -23.73
#